data_AF-G0P805-F1
#
_entry.id   AF-G0P805-F1
#
_cell.length_a   1.000
_cell.length_b   1.000
_cell.length_c   1.000
_cell.angle_alpha   90.00
_cell.angle_beta   90.00
_cell.angle_gamma   90.00
#
_symmetry.space_group_name_H-M   'P 1'
#
loop_
_entity.id
_entity.type
_entity.pdbx_description
1 polymer ?
#
loop_
_entity_poly.entity_id
_entity_poly.type
_entity_poly.pdbx_seq_one_letter_code
_entity_poly.pdbx_strand_id
1 'polypeptide(L)'
;MRIFIAIFSFSIDFFHCLQYCRFIETHKECIPCGKTAQPTDIANIIVFLADRKPSSYIIGQSIAVDGDSTLVMGIQAHGMMSITAST
;
A
#
# COMPACT_ATOMS: atom_id res chain seq x y z
N MET A 1 -15.09 34.43 0.03
CA MET A 1 -15.24 33.31 -0.93
C MET A 1 -13.98 32.49 -1.22
N ARG A 2 -12.85 32.67 -0.51
CA ARG A 2 -11.63 31.86 -0.75
C ARG A 2 -11.45 30.63 0.16
N ILE A 3 -12.26 30.52 1.22
CA ILE A 3 -12.25 29.37 2.14
C ILE A 3 -13.12 28.20 1.65
N PHE A 4 -14.17 28.48 0.87
CA PHE A 4 -15.11 27.44 0.43
C PHE A 4 -14.55 26.53 -0.68
N ILE A 5 -13.69 27.07 -1.57
CA ILE A 5 -13.03 26.27 -2.63
C ILE A 5 -11.96 25.33 -2.05
N ALA A 6 -11.22 25.73 -1.03
CA ALA A 6 -10.19 24.88 -0.42
C ALA A 6 -10.78 23.65 0.28
N ILE A 7 -11.93 23.81 0.94
CA ILE A 7 -12.66 22.70 1.58
C ILE A 7 -13.22 21.74 0.52
N PHE A 8 -13.72 22.28 -0.61
CA PHE A 8 -14.26 21.46 -1.70
C PHE A 8 -13.17 20.70 -2.47
N SER A 9 -12.03 21.35 -2.74
CA SER A 9 -10.88 20.69 -3.39
C SER A 9 -10.26 19.62 -2.49
N PHE A 10 -10.10 19.90 -1.19
CA PHE A 10 -9.64 18.91 -0.21
C PHE A 10 -10.60 17.71 -0.11
N SER A 11 -11.91 17.92 -0.22
CA SER A 11 -12.89 16.83 -0.22
C SER A 11 -12.85 15.97 -1.49
N ILE A 12 -12.51 16.53 -2.66
CA ILE A 12 -12.39 15.79 -3.92
C ILE A 12 -11.10 14.97 -3.96
N ASP A 13 -9.98 15.55 -3.52
CA ASP A 13 -8.69 14.84 -3.45
C ASP A 13 -8.74 13.69 -2.43
N PHE A 14 -9.45 13.89 -1.31
CA PHE A 14 -9.68 12.83 -0.32
C PHE A 14 -10.58 11.71 -0.87
N PHE A 15 -11.60 12.04 -1.67
CA PHE A 15 -12.51 11.04 -2.25
C PHE A 15 -11.81 10.18 -3.32
N HIS A 16 -10.94 10.78 -4.14
CA HIS A 16 -10.18 10.05 -5.16
C HIS A 16 -9.15 9.09 -4.54
N CYS A 17 -8.48 9.52 -3.48
CA CYS A 17 -7.59 8.65 -2.71
C CYS A 17 -8.34 7.43 -2.14
N LEU A 18 -9.57 7.63 -1.62
CA LEU A 18 -10.39 6.54 -1.08
C LEU A 18 -10.80 5.52 -2.15
N GLN A 19 -11.16 5.99 -3.34
CA GLN A 19 -11.54 5.11 -4.46
C GLN A 19 -10.35 4.29 -4.97
N TYR A 20 -9.17 4.91 -5.03
CA TYR A 20 -7.93 4.21 -5.39
C TYR A 20 -7.54 3.16 -4.35
N CYS A 21 -7.59 3.48 -3.06
CA CYS A 21 -7.32 2.53 -1.97
C CYS A 21 -8.22 1.29 -2.04
N ARG A 22 -9.53 1.49 -2.32
CA ARG A 22 -10.45 0.36 -2.52
C ARG A 22 -10.08 -0.50 -3.72
N PHE A 23 -9.65 0.11 -4.81
CA PHE A 23 -9.24 -0.62 -6.01
C PHE A 23 -8.03 -1.51 -5.71
N ILE A 24 -6.97 -0.97 -5.10
CA ILE A 24 -5.76 -1.76 -4.79
C ILE A 24 -6.00 -2.82 -3.70
N GLU A 25 -7.00 -2.61 -2.83
CA GLU A 25 -7.39 -3.57 -1.79
C GLU A 25 -8.12 -4.80 -2.35
N THR A 26 -8.96 -4.62 -3.38
CA THR A 26 -9.70 -5.72 -4.00
C THR A 26 -8.87 -6.57 -4.96
N HIS A 27 -7.77 -6.03 -5.48
CA HIS A 27 -6.91 -6.67 -6.48
C HIS A 27 -5.68 -7.29 -5.80
N LYS A 28 -5.62 -8.62 -5.75
CA LYS A 28 -4.54 -9.37 -5.08
C LYS A 28 -3.19 -9.20 -5.78
N GLU A 29 -3.20 -8.84 -7.05
CA GLU A 29 -2.04 -8.47 -7.84
C GLU A 29 -1.46 -7.10 -7.46
N CYS A 30 -2.22 -6.25 -6.77
CA CYS A 30 -1.75 -4.97 -6.26
C CYS A 30 -1.29 -5.07 -4.81
N ILE A 31 -2.13 -5.63 -3.93
CA ILE A 31 -1.80 -5.85 -2.52
C ILE A 31 -2.23 -7.26 -2.11
N PRO A 32 -1.28 -8.23 -2.06
CA PRO A 32 -1.56 -9.59 -1.61
C PRO A 32 -2.20 -9.68 -0.22
N CYS A 33 -1.86 -8.76 0.68
CA CYS A 33 -2.45 -8.65 2.01
C CYS A 33 -3.96 -8.30 2.00
N GLY A 34 -4.48 -7.77 0.88
CA GLY A 34 -5.91 -7.47 0.71
C GLY A 34 -6.44 -6.40 1.66
N LYS A 35 -5.56 -5.57 2.22
CA LYS A 35 -5.88 -4.43 3.08
C LYS A 35 -4.97 -3.26 2.74
N THR A 36 -5.53 -2.05 2.58
CA THR A 36 -4.69 -0.84 2.51
C THR A 36 -4.05 -0.56 3.86
N ALA A 37 -2.73 -0.36 3.87
CA ALA A 37 -1.98 -0.02 5.08
C ALA A 37 -2.50 1.28 5.71
N GLN A 38 -2.75 1.25 7.01
CA GLN A 38 -3.15 2.43 7.76
C GLN A 38 -1.91 3.13 8.34
N PRO A 39 -1.96 4.44 8.62
CA PRO A 39 -0.85 5.17 9.25
C PRO A 39 -0.38 4.53 10.57
N THR A 40 -1.29 3.89 11.29
CA THR A 40 -1.00 3.13 12.52
C THR A 40 -0.09 1.93 12.29
N ASP A 41 -0.24 1.25 11.14
CA ASP A 41 0.54 0.06 10.81
C ASP A 41 2.02 0.45 10.58
N ILE A 42 2.25 1.60 9.94
CA ILE A 42 3.59 2.19 9.73
C ILE A 42 4.17 2.72 11.07
N ALA A 43 3.35 3.39 11.88
CA ALA A 43 3.78 3.93 13.17
C ALA A 43 4.32 2.84 14.11
N ASN A 44 3.69 1.66 14.14
CA ASN A 44 4.14 0.53 14.95
C ASN A 44 5.55 0.07 14.57
N ILE A 45 5.88 0.07 13.28
CA ILE A 45 7.21 -0.35 12.80
C ILE A 45 8.26 0.71 13.10
N ILE A 46 7.90 1.99 13.02
CA ILE A 46 8.78 3.09 13.45
C ILE A 46 9.07 2.98 14.95
N VAL A 47 8.06 2.71 15.78
CA VAL A 47 8.23 2.49 17.22
C VAL A 47 9.12 1.27 17.48
N PHE A 48 8.94 0.18 16.73
CA PHE A 48 9.78 -1.02 16.83
C PHE A 48 11.25 -0.74 16.48
N LEU A 49 11.51 0.03 15.42
CA LEU A 49 12.87 0.44 15.02
C LEU A 49 13.50 1.47 15.97
N ALA A 50 12.68 2.25 16.66
CA ALA A 50 13.14 3.18 17.69
C ALA A 50 13.54 2.44 18.99
N ASP A 51 12.90 1.31 19.31
CA ASP A 51 13.24 0.52 20.49
C ASP A 51 14.54 -0.27 20.27
N ARG A 52 15.60 0.13 20.97
CA ARG A 52 16.93 -0.50 20.93
C ARG A 52 16.95 -1.93 21.47
N LYS A 53 15.98 -2.36 22.29
CA LYS A 53 15.97 -3.72 22.85
C LYS A 53 15.76 -4.80 21.78
N PRO A 54 14.68 -4.76 20.97
CA PRO A 54 14.47 -5.75 19.91
C PRO A 54 15.20 -5.43 18.59
N SER A 55 15.48 -4.15 18.29
CA SER A 55 16.00 -3.76 16.97
C SER A 55 17.50 -3.42 16.95
N SER A 56 18.24 -3.69 18.03
CA SER A 56 19.67 -3.36 18.16
C SER A 56 20.56 -3.82 16.99
N TYR A 57 20.18 -4.89 16.30
CA TYR A 57 20.94 -5.48 15.19
C TYR A 57 20.49 -4.99 13.80
N ILE A 58 19.40 -4.22 13.71
CA ILE A 58 18.87 -3.68 12.46
C ILE A 58 19.39 -2.25 12.31
N ILE A 59 20.54 -2.09 11.66
CA ILE A 59 21.19 -0.80 11.44
C ILE A 59 21.37 -0.57 9.94
N GLY A 60 20.98 0.60 9.45
CA GLY A 60 21.18 1.00 8.05
C GLY A 60 20.27 0.29 7.04
N GLN A 61 19.23 -0.40 7.50
CA GLN A 61 18.30 -1.14 6.64
C GLN A 61 16.99 -0.37 6.42
N SER A 62 16.51 -0.38 5.19
CA SER A 62 15.18 0.09 4.81
C SER A 62 14.21 -1.08 4.79
N ILE A 63 13.32 -1.17 5.77
CA ILE A 63 12.29 -2.22 5.82
C ILE A 63 11.14 -1.84 4.89
N ALA A 64 10.83 -2.70 3.93
CA ALA A 64 9.65 -2.55 3.08
C ALA A 64 8.39 -2.96 3.84
N VAL A 65 7.37 -2.10 3.84
CA VAL A 65 6.09 -2.30 4.51
C VAL A 65 4.97 -1.91 3.56
N ASP A 66 4.71 -2.78 2.60
CA ASP A 66 3.86 -2.51 1.45
C ASP A 66 2.82 -3.62 1.20
N GLY A 67 2.69 -4.56 2.13
CA GLY A 67 1.73 -5.66 2.03
C GLY A 67 2.06 -6.64 0.90
N ASP A 68 3.35 -6.80 0.58
CA ASP A 68 3.93 -7.64 -0.47
C ASP A 68 3.67 -7.14 -1.91
N SER A 69 3.22 -5.90 -2.08
CA SER A 69 2.98 -5.31 -3.41
C SER A 69 4.24 -5.34 -4.31
N THR A 70 5.42 -5.14 -3.74
CA THR A 70 6.72 -5.18 -4.42
C THR A 70 7.15 -6.58 -4.84
N LEU A 71 6.60 -7.63 -4.24
CA LEU A 71 6.90 -9.02 -4.60
C LEU A 71 6.08 -9.51 -5.80
N VAL A 72 5.03 -8.78 -6.19
CA VAL A 72 4.21 -9.14 -7.36
C VAL A 72 4.87 -8.59 -8.64
N MET A 73 5.31 -9.51 -9.50
CA MET A 73 5.76 -9.16 -10.85
C MET A 73 4.57 -9.00 -11.82
N GLY A 74 4.72 -8.17 -12.85
CA GLY A 74 3.64 -7.95 -13.84
C GLY A 74 3.16 -9.23 -14.54
N ILE A 75 4.02 -10.25 -14.68
CA ILE A 75 3.64 -11.57 -15.22
C ILE A 75 2.63 -12.29 -14.29
N GLN A 76 2.74 -12.10 -12.96
CA GLN A 76 1.83 -12.70 -11.98
C GLN A 76 0.43 -12.10 -11.99
N ALA A 77 0.22 -10.95 -12.62
CA ALA A 77 -1.12 -10.40 -12.85
C ALA A 77 -1.91 -11.22 -13.90
N HIS A 78 -1.24 -12.05 -14.71
CA HIS A 78 -1.88 -12.89 -15.72
C HIS A 78 -1.88 -14.37 -15.30
N GLY A 79 -3.05 -15.01 -15.36
CA GLY A 79 -3.17 -16.44 -15.06
C GLY A 79 -2.57 -17.29 -16.18
N MET A 80 -1.71 -18.26 -15.85
CA MET A 80 -1.08 -19.16 -16.84
C MET A 80 -2.09 -19.74 -17.84
N MET A 81 -3.25 -20.20 -17.35
CA MET A 81 -4.31 -20.75 -18.20
C MET A 81 -4.89 -19.74 -19.21
N SER A 82 -4.95 -18.46 -18.87
CA SER A 82 -5.40 -17.42 -19.80
C SER A 82 -4.41 -17.20 -20.94
N ILE A 83 -3.12 -17.38 -20.68
CA ILE A 83 -2.06 -17.26 -21.67
C ILE A 83 -2.08 -18.50 -22.59
N THR A 84 -2.19 -19.70 -22.02
CA THR A 84 -2.21 -20.96 -22.79
C THR A 84 -3.50 -21.14 -23.62
N ALA A 85 -4.62 -20.55 -23.20
CA ALA A 85 -5.87 -20.59 -23.97
C ALA A 85 -5.89 -19.63 -25.17
N SER A 86 -4.92 -18.71 -25.26
CA SER A 86 -4.82 -17.71 -26.34
C SER A 86 -3.88 -18.11 -27.49
N THR A 87 -3.19 -19.24 -27.33
CA THR A 87 -2.31 -19.87 -28.33
C THR A 87 -2.95 -21.11 -28.92
#